data_AF-A0A438ZM74-F1
#
_entry.id   AF-A0A438ZM74-F1
#
_cell.length_a   1.000
_cell.length_b   1.000
_cell.length_c   1.000
_cell.angle_alpha   90.00
_cell.angle_beta   90.00
_cell.angle_gamma   90.00
#
_symmetry.space_group_name_H-M   'P 1'
#
loop_
_entity.id
_entity.type
_entity.pdbx_description
1 polymer ?
#
loop_
_entity_poly.entity_id
_entity_poly.type
_entity_poly.pdbx_seq_one_letter_code
_entity_poly.pdbx_strand_id
1 'polypeptide(L)'
;MPLPFILAGVALAAAGYGVKKGIDALDADCEADEMEKKLENAKAYCSQAEAAVKKVDVVIDDLRSVEKMAKLFTRQITKFDALFFSLSQEAIATMKKHNYDTSHYNQKEKDQLSVTVSTLFSLSAFLKVPIMDEHQKLTEKAKNALNLMRDQIGSLENGHYSLRGIRFRQVQLEDLRDDKTS
;
A
#
# COMPACT_ATOMS: atom_id res chain seq x y z
N MET A 1 11.40 -7.07 -0.85
CA MET A 1 11.77 -8.07 -1.86
C MET A 1 12.26 -9.32 -1.14
N PRO A 2 11.47 -10.41 -1.17
CA PRO A 2 11.85 -11.57 -1.98
C PRO A 2 10.62 -12.27 -2.60
N LEU A 3 10.44 -12.10 -3.90
CA LEU A 3 9.44 -12.81 -4.71
C LEU A 3 9.97 -13.95 -5.64
N PRO A 4 11.20 -14.50 -5.52
CA PRO A 4 11.61 -15.60 -6.41
C PRO A 4 11.40 -17.03 -5.87
N PHE A 5 11.02 -17.24 -4.60
CA PHE A 5 11.14 -18.58 -4.01
C PHE A 5 9.93 -19.52 -4.20
N ILE A 6 8.76 -19.03 -4.61
CA ILE A 6 7.56 -19.89 -4.78
C ILE A 6 7.43 -20.42 -6.21
N LEU A 7 7.93 -19.70 -7.22
CA LEU A 7 7.94 -20.16 -8.61
C LEU A 7 9.12 -21.09 -8.95
N ALA A 8 10.28 -20.92 -8.30
CA ALA A 8 11.41 -21.81 -8.49
C ALA A 8 11.18 -23.23 -7.91
N GLY A 9 10.26 -23.38 -6.96
CA GLY A 9 9.93 -24.69 -6.35
C GLY A 9 9.08 -25.60 -7.22
N VAL A 10 8.32 -25.06 -8.19
CA VAL A 10 7.40 -25.86 -9.03
C VAL A 10 8.08 -26.34 -10.32
N ALA A 11 9.06 -25.60 -10.84
CA ALA A 11 9.81 -26.01 -12.03
C ALA A 11 10.86 -27.11 -11.76
N LEU A 12 11.34 -27.25 -10.51
CA LEU A 12 12.40 -28.21 -10.19
C LEU A 12 11.91 -29.65 -9.99
N ALA A 13 10.60 -29.87 -9.84
CA ALA A 13 10.04 -31.22 -9.74
C ALA A 13 9.90 -31.93 -11.11
N ALA A 14 9.98 -31.20 -12.23
CA ALA A 14 9.71 -31.74 -13.57
C ALA A 14 10.94 -32.28 -14.31
N ALA A 15 12.17 -32.05 -13.84
CA ALA A 15 13.38 -32.40 -14.58
C ALA A 15 14.26 -33.51 -13.95
N GLY A 16 13.99 -33.93 -12.71
CA GLY A 16 14.94 -34.74 -11.94
C GLY A 16 14.75 -36.25 -11.93
N TYR A 17 13.55 -36.77 -12.17
CA TYR A 17 13.25 -38.18 -11.85
C TYR A 17 12.23 -38.77 -12.83
N GLY A 18 12.68 -39.38 -13.93
CA GLY A 18 11.72 -40.10 -14.78
C GLY A 18 12.15 -40.71 -16.11
N VAL A 19 13.39 -40.58 -16.60
CA VAL A 19 13.75 -41.08 -17.96
C VAL A 19 14.91 -42.09 -17.97
N LYS A 20 15.03 -42.98 -16.97
CA LYS A 20 16.12 -43.99 -16.98
C LYS A 20 15.71 -45.45 -16.77
N LYS A 21 14.43 -45.82 -16.81
CA LYS A 21 14.01 -47.22 -16.82
C LYS A 21 12.85 -47.45 -17.76
N GLY A 22 13.14 -47.33 -19.05
CA GLY A 22 12.33 -47.92 -20.11
C GLY A 22 13.26 -48.79 -20.93
N ILE A 23 13.44 -50.03 -20.50
CA ILE A 23 13.88 -51.18 -21.28
C ILE A 23 13.70 -52.38 -20.32
N ASP A 24 12.86 -53.30 -20.78
CA ASP A 24 12.69 -54.70 -20.38
C ASP A 24 11.71 -55.07 -19.25
N ALA A 25 10.64 -55.72 -19.73
CA ALA A 25 10.04 -56.96 -19.23
C ALA A 25 8.74 -56.86 -18.39
N LEU A 26 7.66 -57.30 -19.05
CA LEU A 26 6.59 -58.20 -18.58
C LEU A 26 5.99 -57.93 -17.18
N ASP A 27 4.76 -57.41 -17.16
CA ASP A 27 3.61 -58.07 -16.49
C ASP A 27 2.31 -57.31 -16.80
N ALA A 28 1.43 -57.93 -17.60
CA ALA A 28 0.13 -57.36 -17.98
C ALA A 28 -0.87 -57.25 -16.81
N ASP A 29 -0.59 -57.87 -15.67
CA ASP A 29 -1.39 -57.77 -14.44
C ASP A 29 -0.92 -56.66 -13.49
N CYS A 30 0.24 -56.04 -13.73
CA CYS A 30 0.78 -54.93 -12.92
C CYS A 30 0.40 -53.54 -13.48
N GLU A 31 -0.02 -53.47 -14.76
CA GLU A 31 -0.40 -52.20 -15.40
C GLU A 31 -1.64 -51.54 -14.76
N ALA A 32 -2.61 -52.33 -14.30
CA ALA A 32 -3.84 -51.78 -13.70
C ALA A 32 -3.54 -51.02 -12.40
N ASP A 33 -2.76 -51.61 -11.50
CA ASP A 33 -2.33 -50.99 -10.25
C ASP A 33 -1.43 -49.76 -10.50
N GLU A 34 -0.57 -49.82 -11.52
CA GLU A 34 0.28 -48.68 -11.88
C GLU A 34 -0.53 -47.53 -12.51
N MET A 35 -1.54 -47.85 -13.32
CA MET A 35 -2.47 -46.90 -13.92
C MET A 35 -3.41 -46.28 -12.88
N GLU A 36 -3.88 -47.06 -11.90
CA GLU A 36 -4.65 -46.57 -10.75
C GLU A 36 -3.82 -45.60 -9.91
N LYS A 37 -2.56 -45.94 -9.63
CA LYS A 37 -1.63 -45.05 -8.92
C LYS A 37 -1.35 -43.76 -9.69
N LYS A 38 -1.21 -43.83 -11.02
CA LYS A 38 -1.05 -42.63 -11.88
C LYS A 38 -2.31 -41.76 -11.86
N LEU A 39 -3.50 -42.36 -11.86
CA LEU A 39 -4.79 -41.66 -11.75
C LEU A 39 -4.92 -40.95 -10.39
N GLU A 40 -4.64 -41.63 -9.29
CA GLU A 40 -4.71 -41.04 -7.94
C GLU A 40 -3.71 -39.90 -7.77
N ASN A 41 -2.48 -40.05 -8.28
CA ASN A 41 -1.51 -38.97 -8.32
C ASN A 41 -2.00 -37.78 -9.16
N ALA A 42 -2.57 -38.03 -10.35
CA ALA A 42 -3.12 -36.98 -11.19
C ALA A 42 -4.29 -36.24 -10.52
N LYS A 43 -5.18 -36.96 -9.83
CA LYS A 43 -6.25 -36.37 -9.01
C LYS A 43 -5.69 -35.50 -7.90
N ALA A 44 -4.68 -35.98 -7.17
CA ALA A 44 -4.02 -35.23 -6.11
C ALA A 44 -3.37 -33.94 -6.65
N TYR A 45 -2.70 -34.00 -7.80
CA TYR A 45 -2.15 -32.82 -8.47
C TYR A 45 -3.24 -31.84 -8.90
N CYS A 46 -4.35 -32.32 -9.48
CA CYS A 46 -5.49 -31.48 -9.83
C CYS A 46 -6.08 -30.80 -8.58
N SER A 47 -6.26 -31.53 -7.48
CA SER A 47 -6.74 -30.96 -6.21
C SER A 47 -5.77 -29.92 -5.64
N GLN A 48 -4.46 -30.16 -5.74
CA GLN A 48 -3.44 -29.19 -5.31
C GLN A 48 -3.45 -27.93 -6.19
N ALA A 49 -3.57 -28.10 -7.51
CA ALA A 49 -3.67 -26.99 -8.46
C ALA A 49 -4.94 -26.17 -8.21
N GLU A 50 -6.09 -26.81 -8.00
CA GLU A 50 -7.35 -26.12 -7.69
C GLU A 50 -7.26 -25.34 -6.36
N ALA A 51 -6.64 -25.94 -5.34
CA ALA A 51 -6.40 -25.26 -4.06
C ALA A 51 -5.44 -24.07 -4.22
N ALA A 52 -4.43 -24.17 -5.09
CA ALA A 52 -3.53 -23.06 -5.38
C ALA A 52 -4.23 -21.92 -6.14
N VAL A 53 -5.06 -22.24 -7.13
CA VAL A 53 -5.85 -21.24 -7.88
C VAL A 53 -6.76 -20.46 -6.95
N LYS A 54 -7.49 -21.14 -6.05
CA LYS A 54 -8.36 -20.46 -5.05
C LYS A 54 -7.57 -19.48 -4.17
N LYS A 55 -6.33 -19.83 -3.79
CA LYS A 55 -5.47 -18.91 -3.03
C LYS A 55 -5.04 -17.70 -3.86
N VAL A 56 -4.73 -17.90 -5.14
CA VAL A 56 -4.38 -16.81 -6.06
C VAL A 56 -5.56 -15.86 -6.27
N ASP A 57 -6.78 -16.37 -6.42
CA ASP A 57 -7.97 -15.53 -6.59
C ASP A 57 -8.17 -14.59 -5.39
N VAL A 58 -8.00 -15.09 -4.16
CA VAL A 58 -8.07 -14.27 -2.94
C VAL A 58 -7.03 -13.16 -2.95
N VAL A 59 -5.77 -13.48 -3.31
CA VAL A 59 -4.69 -12.48 -3.39
C VAL A 59 -4.98 -11.43 -4.46
N ILE A 60 -5.54 -11.82 -5.60
CA ILE A 60 -5.94 -10.89 -6.66
C ILE A 60 -7.00 -9.91 -6.15
N ASP A 61 -7.98 -10.38 -5.38
CA ASP A 61 -9.02 -9.50 -4.81
C ASP A 61 -8.48 -8.53 -3.75
N ASP A 62 -7.54 -8.98 -2.91
CA ASP A 62 -6.85 -8.14 -1.94
C ASP A 62 -6.03 -7.04 -2.66
N LEU A 63 -5.26 -7.41 -3.69
CA LEU A 63 -4.46 -6.46 -4.48
C LEU A 63 -5.33 -5.46 -5.25
N ARG A 64 -6.49 -5.88 -5.80
CA ARG A 64 -7.47 -4.95 -6.41
C ARG A 64 -7.97 -3.91 -5.40
N SER A 65 -8.15 -4.30 -4.14
CA SER A 65 -8.58 -3.39 -3.08
C SER A 65 -7.49 -2.37 -2.73
N VAL A 66 -6.23 -2.82 -2.68
CA VAL A 66 -5.05 -1.96 -2.50
C VAL A 66 -4.90 -0.99 -3.67
N GLU A 67 -5.07 -1.44 -4.91
CA GLU A 67 -5.02 -0.59 -6.11
C GLU A 67 -6.07 0.53 -6.05
N LYS A 68 -7.31 0.19 -5.68
CA LYS A 68 -8.39 1.19 -5.49
C LYS A 68 -8.01 2.22 -4.43
N MET A 69 -7.44 1.78 -3.30
CA MET A 69 -7.00 2.71 -2.25
C MET A 69 -5.86 3.62 -2.74
N ALA A 70 -4.86 3.08 -3.45
CA ALA A 70 -3.77 3.87 -4.02
C ALA A 70 -4.29 4.97 -4.95
N LYS A 71 -5.27 4.68 -5.82
CA LYS A 71 -5.92 5.69 -6.66
C LYS A 71 -6.60 6.80 -5.84
N LEU A 72 -7.24 6.46 -4.72
CA LEU A 72 -7.86 7.43 -3.83
C LEU A 72 -6.81 8.31 -3.12
N PHE A 73 -5.70 7.73 -2.69
CA PHE A 73 -4.55 8.46 -2.14
C PHE A 73 -3.99 9.43 -3.17
N THR A 74 -3.71 8.98 -4.39
CA THR A 74 -3.25 9.84 -5.49
C THR A 74 -4.20 11.02 -5.71
N ARG A 75 -5.52 10.78 -5.72
CA ARG A 75 -6.50 11.86 -5.86
C ARG A 75 -6.42 12.89 -4.75
N GLN A 76 -6.20 12.48 -3.50
CA GLN A 76 -6.03 13.41 -2.39
C GLN A 76 -4.71 14.19 -2.48
N ILE A 77 -3.63 13.54 -2.90
CA ILE A 77 -2.32 14.18 -3.09
C ILE A 77 -2.41 15.27 -4.17
N THR A 78 -3.09 15.00 -5.29
CA THR A 78 -3.29 16.01 -6.35
C THR A 78 -4.10 17.22 -5.86
N LYS A 79 -5.17 16.99 -5.08
CA LYS A 79 -5.93 18.09 -4.47
C LYS A 79 -5.10 18.88 -3.47
N PHE A 80 -4.31 18.18 -2.65
CA PHE A 80 -3.38 18.79 -1.71
C PHE A 80 -2.41 19.71 -2.44
N ASP A 81 -1.76 19.22 -3.49
CA ASP A 81 -0.74 19.95 -4.25
C ASP A 81 -1.26 21.32 -4.73
N ALA A 82 -2.45 21.33 -5.33
CA ALA A 82 -3.10 22.56 -5.79
C ALA A 82 -3.37 23.57 -4.66
N LEU A 83 -3.87 23.11 -3.51
CA LEU A 83 -4.19 23.99 -2.37
C LEU A 83 -2.93 24.46 -1.64
N PHE A 84 -1.97 23.55 -1.48
CA PHE A 84 -0.71 23.81 -0.79
C PHE A 84 0.16 24.78 -1.58
N PHE A 85 0.09 24.77 -2.91
CA PHE A 85 0.76 25.75 -3.75
C PHE A 85 0.34 27.19 -3.40
N SER A 86 -0.96 27.44 -3.21
CA SER A 86 -1.47 28.76 -2.79
C SER A 86 -0.98 29.15 -1.40
N LEU A 87 -1.11 28.26 -0.41
CA LEU A 87 -0.60 28.51 0.96
C LEU A 87 0.90 28.83 0.97
N SER A 88 1.67 28.10 0.16
CA SER A 88 3.12 28.29 0.02
C SER A 88 3.46 29.66 -0.54
N GLN A 89 2.72 30.12 -1.55
CA GLN A 89 2.93 31.47 -2.11
C GLN A 89 2.64 32.56 -1.08
N GLU A 90 1.55 32.44 -0.32
CA GLU A 90 1.22 33.40 0.73
C GLU A 90 2.29 33.41 1.83
N ALA A 91 2.76 32.24 2.26
CA ALA A 91 3.86 32.11 3.22
C ALA A 91 5.14 32.78 2.70
N ILE A 92 5.51 32.54 1.43
CA ILE A 92 6.68 33.16 0.80
C ILE A 92 6.54 34.68 0.71
N ALA A 93 5.36 35.19 0.37
CA ALA A 93 5.09 36.62 0.32
C ALA A 93 5.27 37.26 1.71
N THR A 94 4.74 36.63 2.76
CA THR A 94 4.94 37.07 4.15
C THR A 94 6.41 37.07 4.55
N MET A 95 7.16 36.03 4.19
CA MET A 95 8.60 35.97 4.48
C MET A 95 9.37 37.07 3.76
N LYS A 96 9.08 37.30 2.46
CA LYS A 96 9.72 38.36 1.67
C LYS A 96 9.42 39.77 2.18
N LYS A 97 8.18 40.03 2.63
CA LYS A 97 7.75 41.34 3.16
C LYS A 97 8.66 41.85 4.28
N HIS A 98 9.19 40.95 5.08
CA HIS A 98 10.03 41.24 6.25
C HIS A 98 11.50 40.87 6.01
N ASN A 99 11.94 40.72 4.76
CA ASN A 99 13.29 40.29 4.39
C ASN A 99 13.75 39.01 5.12
N TYR A 100 12.82 38.07 5.32
CA TYR A 100 13.01 36.80 6.05
C TYR A 100 13.36 36.95 7.54
N ASP A 101 13.27 38.16 8.10
CA ASP A 101 13.47 38.40 9.53
C ASP A 101 12.22 38.04 10.34
N THR A 102 12.30 36.94 11.06
CA THR A 102 11.19 36.39 11.85
C THR A 102 10.83 37.21 13.09
N SER A 103 11.70 38.12 13.54
CA SER A 103 11.45 38.96 14.72
C SER A 103 10.32 39.97 14.51
N HIS A 104 10.08 40.37 13.27
CA HIS A 104 9.05 41.34 12.88
C HIS A 104 7.68 40.75 12.58
N TYR A 105 7.52 39.43 12.68
CA TYR A 105 6.25 38.78 12.35
C TYR A 105 5.22 39.01 13.45
N ASN A 106 4.06 39.51 13.05
CA ASN A 106 2.91 39.55 13.96
C ASN A 106 2.30 38.16 14.16
N GLN A 107 1.36 38.02 15.10
CA GLN A 107 0.77 36.71 15.41
C GLN A 107 0.04 36.09 14.22
N LYS A 108 -0.67 36.90 13.41
CA LYS A 108 -1.38 36.43 12.22
C LYS A 108 -0.42 35.84 11.19
N GLU A 109 0.70 36.52 10.95
CA GLU A 109 1.75 36.06 10.03
C GLU A 109 2.39 34.75 10.54
N LYS A 110 2.64 34.65 11.85
CA LYS A 110 3.12 33.41 12.49
C LYS A 110 2.12 32.26 12.36
N ASP A 111 0.84 32.55 12.58
CA ASP A 111 -0.24 31.55 12.48
C ASP A 111 -0.38 31.04 11.04
N GLN A 112 -0.31 31.93 10.05
CA GLN A 112 -0.35 31.57 8.63
C GLN A 112 0.84 30.68 8.23
N LEU A 113 2.05 31.02 8.69
CA LEU A 113 3.23 30.17 8.48
C LEU A 113 3.05 28.81 9.16
N SER A 114 2.54 28.78 10.39
CA SER A 114 2.28 27.52 11.08
C SER A 114 1.20 26.68 10.38
N VAL A 115 0.17 27.30 9.79
CA VAL A 115 -0.83 26.60 8.99
C VAL A 115 -0.18 25.94 7.79
N THR A 116 0.69 26.67 7.08
CA THR A 116 1.41 26.16 5.91
C THR A 116 2.29 24.97 6.30
N VAL A 117 3.08 25.13 7.35
CA VAL A 117 3.97 24.07 7.86
C VAL A 117 3.18 22.85 8.32
N SER A 118 2.15 23.02 9.17
CA SER A 118 1.35 21.89 9.65
C SER A 118 0.58 21.19 8.52
N THR A 119 0.13 21.93 7.51
CA THR A 119 -0.47 21.35 6.29
C THR A 119 0.55 20.47 5.55
N LEU A 120 1.79 20.92 5.38
CA LEU A 120 2.86 20.11 4.80
C LEU A 120 3.16 18.84 5.62
N PHE A 121 3.26 18.97 6.95
CA PHE A 121 3.46 17.82 7.82
C PHE A 121 2.30 16.82 7.76
N SER A 122 1.06 17.29 7.57
CA SER A 122 -0.10 16.42 7.36
C SER A 122 0.07 15.57 6.10
N LEU A 123 0.52 16.16 4.99
CA LEU A 123 0.85 15.38 3.78
C LEU A 123 1.98 14.39 4.05
N SER A 124 3.08 14.83 4.68
CA SER A 124 4.21 13.97 5.02
C SER A 124 3.77 12.75 5.85
N ALA A 125 2.91 12.96 6.85
CA ALA A 125 2.37 11.89 7.65
C ALA A 125 1.47 10.96 6.84
N PHE A 126 0.56 11.52 6.03
CA PHE A 126 -0.32 10.76 5.14
C PHE A 126 0.45 9.86 4.17
N LEU A 127 1.55 10.34 3.58
CA LEU A 127 2.41 9.57 2.67
C LEU A 127 3.16 8.43 3.35
N LYS A 128 3.34 8.49 4.67
CA LYS A 128 4.03 7.46 5.47
C LYS A 128 3.08 6.37 6.00
N VAL A 129 1.78 6.47 5.76
CA VAL A 129 0.82 5.44 6.20
C VAL A 129 0.89 4.22 5.26
N PRO A 130 1.06 3.00 5.79
CA PRO A 130 1.09 1.79 4.96
C PRO A 130 -0.31 1.52 4.36
N ILE A 131 -0.40 1.51 3.04
CA ILE A 131 -1.64 1.14 2.34
C ILE A 131 -1.97 -0.36 2.55
N MET A 132 -0.94 -1.18 2.69
CA MET A 132 -1.03 -2.64 2.68
C MET A 132 -0.20 -3.25 3.81
N ASP A 133 -0.69 -4.35 4.41
CA ASP A 133 0.02 -5.09 5.46
C ASP A 133 1.01 -6.12 4.91
N GLU A 134 1.66 -6.86 5.82
CA GLU A 134 2.60 -7.94 5.50
C GLU A 134 1.97 -9.12 4.74
N HIS A 135 0.64 -9.25 4.79
CA HIS A 135 -0.13 -10.27 4.09
C HIS A 135 -0.73 -9.77 2.76
N GLN A 136 -0.28 -8.60 2.29
CA GLN A 136 -0.74 -7.96 1.06
C GLN A 136 -2.21 -7.51 1.09
N LYS A 137 -2.76 -7.28 2.28
CA LYS A 137 -4.14 -6.81 2.46
C LYS A 137 -4.20 -5.32 2.74
N LEU A 138 -5.27 -4.69 2.26
CA LEU A 138 -5.56 -3.29 2.55
C LEU A 138 -5.71 -3.06 4.06
N THR A 139 -4.98 -2.07 4.60
CA THR A 139 -5.01 -1.79 6.04
C THR A 139 -6.19 -0.88 6.43
N GLU A 140 -6.69 -1.04 7.66
CA GLU A 140 -7.63 -0.08 8.26
C GLU A 140 -6.97 1.29 8.49
N LYS A 141 -5.66 1.31 8.79
CA LYS A 141 -4.87 2.55 8.90
C LYS A 141 -4.99 3.40 7.62
N ALA A 142 -4.90 2.78 6.45
CA ALA A 142 -5.02 3.47 5.16
C ALA A 142 -6.41 4.10 4.96
N LYS A 143 -7.48 3.40 5.36
CA LYS A 143 -8.85 3.94 5.29
C LYS A 143 -9.02 5.15 6.21
N ASN A 144 -8.51 5.06 7.44
CA ASN A 144 -8.57 6.15 8.41
C ASN A 144 -7.76 7.36 7.93
N ALA A 145 -6.55 7.12 7.43
CA ALA A 145 -5.69 8.17 6.87
C ALA A 145 -6.36 8.87 5.70
N LEU A 146 -7.03 8.13 4.81
CA LEU A 146 -7.77 8.71 3.69
C LEU A 146 -8.90 9.63 4.17
N ASN A 147 -9.64 9.25 5.21
CA ASN A 147 -10.72 10.07 5.76
C ASN A 147 -10.16 11.35 6.40
N LEU A 148 -9.12 11.22 7.23
CA LEU A 148 -8.45 12.38 7.83
C LEU A 148 -7.93 13.36 6.77
N MET A 149 -7.34 12.83 5.69
CA MET A 149 -6.84 13.65 4.60
C MET A 149 -7.98 14.31 3.82
N ARG A 150 -9.11 13.63 3.61
CA ARG A 150 -10.31 14.23 3.00
C ARG A 150 -10.87 15.37 3.84
N ASP A 151 -10.94 15.20 5.15
CA ASP A 151 -11.43 16.24 6.06
C ASP A 151 -10.47 17.44 6.09
N GLN A 152 -9.16 17.15 6.10
CA GLN A 152 -8.12 18.18 6.01
C GLN A 152 -8.26 18.98 4.71
N ILE A 153 -8.32 18.31 3.56
CA ILE A 153 -8.50 18.93 2.25
C ILE A 153 -9.82 19.67 2.16
N GLY A 154 -10.94 19.09 2.60
CA GLY A 154 -12.24 19.75 2.59
C GLY A 154 -12.26 21.03 3.43
N SER A 155 -11.56 21.05 4.58
CA SER A 155 -11.43 22.28 5.38
C SER A 155 -10.60 23.36 4.68
N LEU A 156 -9.56 22.97 3.92
CA LEU A 156 -8.73 23.87 3.13
C LEU A 156 -9.50 24.40 1.90
N GLU A 157 -10.18 23.52 1.15
CA GLU A 157 -10.99 23.85 -0.03
C GLU A 157 -12.07 24.88 0.30
N ASN A 158 -12.72 24.75 1.46
CA ASN A 158 -13.80 25.64 1.88
C ASN A 158 -13.31 26.91 2.61
N GLY A 159 -12.01 27.06 2.85
CA GLY A 159 -11.46 28.15 3.67
C GLY A 159 -11.86 28.09 5.16
N HIS A 160 -12.56 27.04 5.60
CA HIS A 160 -13.02 26.83 6.96
C HIS A 160 -12.03 25.98 7.77
N TYR A 161 -10.78 26.42 7.83
CA TYR A 161 -9.74 25.74 8.59
C TYR A 161 -9.24 26.61 9.75
N SER A 162 -8.68 25.96 10.76
CA SER A 162 -7.98 26.61 11.86
C SER A 162 -6.68 25.87 12.13
N LEU A 163 -5.67 26.57 12.65
CA LEU A 163 -4.40 25.95 13.00
C LEU A 163 -4.60 24.76 13.95
N ARG A 164 -5.51 24.89 14.92
CA ARG A 164 -5.87 23.81 15.85
C ARG A 164 -6.45 22.60 15.12
N GLY A 165 -7.40 22.80 14.21
CA GLY A 165 -8.03 21.71 13.45
C GLY A 165 -7.03 20.99 12.55
N ILE A 166 -6.14 21.74 11.90
CA ILE A 166 -5.07 21.18 11.08
C ILE A 166 -4.11 20.34 11.93
N ARG A 167 -3.61 20.88 13.05
CA ARG A 167 -2.73 20.14 13.96
C ARG A 167 -3.39 18.91 14.56
N PHE A 168 -4.68 18.98 14.89
CA PHE A 168 -5.42 17.85 15.43
C PHE A 168 -5.45 16.66 14.47
N ARG A 169 -5.68 16.90 13.17
CA ARG A 169 -5.64 15.84 12.15
C ARG A 169 -4.23 15.44 11.78
N GLN A 170 -3.28 16.38 11.81
CA GLN A 170 -1.85 16.08 11.63
C GLN A 170 -1.43 15.01 12.65
N VAL A 171 -1.66 15.21 13.95
CA VAL A 171 -1.28 14.25 15.00
C VAL A 171 -1.93 12.88 14.78
N GLN A 172 -3.21 12.83 14.40
CA GLN A 172 -3.84 11.55 14.09
C GLN A 172 -3.25 10.83 12.87
N LEU A 173 -2.89 11.57 11.82
CA LEU A 173 -2.16 11.00 10.69
C LEU A 173 -0.78 10.49 11.11
N GLU A 174 -0.15 11.20 12.03
CA GLU A 174 1.14 10.85 12.59
C GLU A 174 1.11 9.53 13.39
N ASP A 175 0.03 9.27 14.13
CA ASP A 175 -0.21 8.04 14.88
C ASP A 175 -0.51 6.82 13.97
N LEU A 176 -0.92 7.06 12.71
CA LEU A 176 -1.22 6.01 11.73
C LEU A 176 0.02 5.56 10.94
N ARG A 177 1.16 6.21 11.12
CA ARG A 177 2.43 5.80 10.50
C ARG A 177 2.90 4.49 11.14
N ASP A 178 3.67 3.72 10.40
CA ASP A 178 4.43 2.65 11.04
C ASP A 178 5.72 3.25 11.61
N ASP A 179 5.88 3.19 12.92
CA ASP A 179 7.12 3.56 13.63
C ASP A 179 8.21 2.51 13.37
N LYS A 180 8.60 2.31 12.11
CA LYS A 180 9.85 1.62 11.77
C LYS A 180 10.95 2.66 11.53
N THR A 181 11.17 3.48 12.54
CA THR A 181 12.44 4.17 12.80
C THR A 181 12.83 3.90 14.26
N SER A 182 13.26 2.67 14.52
CA SER A 182 14.16 2.30 15.61
C SER A 182 15.01 1.13 15.13
#